data_AF-A0A1F7G8G6-F1
#
_entry.id   AF-A0A1F7G8G6-F1
#
_cell.length_a   1.000
_cell.length_b   1.000
_cell.length_c   1.000
_cell.angle_alpha   90.00
_cell.angle_beta   90.00
_cell.angle_gamma   90.00
#
_symmetry.space_group_name_H-M   'P 1'
#
loop_
_entity.id
_entity.type
_entity.pdbx_description
1 polymer ?
#
loop_
_entity_poly.entity_id
_entity_poly.type
_entity_poly.pdbx_seq_one_letter_code
_entity_poly.pdbx_strand_id
1 'polypeptide(L)' 'MKNKKIEKLFFKCSCSYGQQLQVNNFDDGSFEINTRLDGRRKWTGVVLKKKEIKKLIVLLNLTELKLTS' A
#
# COMPACT_ATOMS: atom_id res chain seq x y z
N MET A 1 -21.07 -12.44 -10.64
CA MET A 1 -19.86 -11.58 -10.61
C MET A 1 -18.70 -12.44 -10.12
N LYS A 2 -17.65 -12.65 -10.92
CA LYS A 2 -16.50 -13.48 -10.52
C LYS A 2 -15.81 -12.82 -9.31
N ASN A 3 -15.65 -13.56 -8.21
CA ASN A 3 -14.87 -13.13 -7.05
C ASN A 3 -13.44 -12.84 -7.50
N LYS A 4 -13.08 -11.55 -7.61
CA LYS A 4 -11.72 -11.12 -7.90
C LYS A 4 -10.83 -11.54 -6.74
N LYS A 5 -9.69 -12.16 -7.04
CA LYS A 5 -8.75 -12.59 -6.00
C LYS A 5 -8.00 -11.34 -5.55
N ILE A 6 -8.03 -11.05 -4.25
CA ILE A 6 -7.34 -9.88 -3.68
C ILE A 6 -6.28 -10.42 -2.74
N GLU A 7 -5.02 -10.22 -3.11
CA GLU A 7 -3.89 -10.47 -2.22
C GLU A 7 -3.72 -9.27 -1.29
N LYS A 8 -3.60 -9.52 0.02
CA LYS A 8 -3.58 -8.49 1.06
C LYS A 8 -2.31 -8.59 1.88
N LEU A 9 -1.57 -7.49 1.94
CA LEU A 9 -0.40 -7.33 2.81
C LEU A 9 -0.73 -6.33 3.90
N PHE A 10 -0.31 -6.63 5.14
CA PHE A 10 -0.48 -5.75 6.29
C PHE A 10 0.88 -5.41 6.89
N PHE A 11 1.19 -4.11 6.97
CA PHE A 11 2.38 -3.60 7.64
C PHE A 11 1.93 -2.87 8.91
N LYS A 12 2.37 -3.34 10.08
CA LYS A 12 2.09 -2.68 11.35
C LYS A 12 3.20 -1.69 11.64
N CYS A 13 2.83 -0.46 12.02
CA CYS A 13 3.79 0.45 12.63
C CYS A 13 4.23 -0.14 13.99
N SER A 14 5.52 -0.07 14.31
CA SER A 14 6.05 -0.40 15.64
C SER A 14 5.66 0.64 16.70
N CYS A 15 5.10 1.77 16.28
CA CYS A 15 4.57 2.79 17.17
C CYS A 15 3.30 2.27 17.89
N SER A 16 3.15 2.64 19.15
CA SER A 16 2.10 2.19 20.09
C SER A 16 0.67 2.54 19.67
N TYR A 17 0.49 3.22 18.53
CA TYR A 17 -0.79 3.74 18.05
C TYR A 17 -1.62 2.72 17.24
N GLY A 18 -1.16 1.48 17.07
CA GLY A 18 -1.95 0.41 16.44
C GLY A 18 -2.26 0.61 14.96
N GLN A 19 -1.64 1.61 14.32
CA GLN A 19 -1.86 1.95 12.92
C GLN A 19 -1.24 0.90 11.99
N GLN A 20 -2.02 0.49 10.99
CA GLN A 20 -1.62 -0.52 10.01
C GLN A 20 -1.74 0.06 8.60
N LEU A 21 -0.76 -0.23 7.74
CA LEU A 21 -0.87 -0.03 6.31
C LEU A 21 -1.36 -1.33 5.69
N GLN A 22 -2.49 -1.26 4.98
CA GLN A 22 -3.01 -2.37 4.19
C GLN A 22 -2.75 -2.07 2.71
N VAL A 23 -2.14 -3.03 2.02
CA VAL A 23 -1.96 -2.99 0.57
C VAL A 23 -2.78 -4.12 -0.05
N ASN A 24 -3.71 -3.76 -0.92
CA ASN A 24 -4.51 -4.70 -1.70
C ASN A 24 -4.00 -4.68 -3.14
N ASN A 25 -3.61 -5.84 -3.67
CA ASN A 25 -3.30 -6.00 -5.08
C ASN A 25 -4.53 -6.59 -5.80
N PHE A 26 -4.95 -5.94 -6.88
CA PHE A 26 -6.08 -6.39 -7.70
C PHE A 26 -5.59 -7.05 -8.99
N ASP A 27 -6.40 -7.97 -9.53
CA ASP A 27 -6.08 -8.72 -10.76
C ASP A 27 -5.81 -7.82 -12.00
N ASP A 28 -6.28 -6.56 -12.00
CA ASP A 28 -6.00 -5.59 -13.08
C ASP A 28 -4.64 -4.87 -12.92
N GLY A 29 -3.87 -5.23 -11.88
CA GLY A 29 -2.59 -4.64 -11.55
C GLY A 29 -2.70 -3.22 -10.96
N SER A 30 -3.90 -2.79 -10.58
CA SER A 30 -4.07 -1.66 -9.66
C SER A 30 -3.80 -2.13 -8.22
N PHE A 31 -3.44 -1.18 -7.36
CA PHE A 31 -3.34 -1.44 -5.94
C PHE A 31 -4.08 -0.38 -5.16
N GLU A 32 -4.61 -0.78 -4.01
CA GLU A 32 -5.18 0.15 -3.04
C GLU A 32 -4.33 0.10 -1.78
N ILE A 33 -3.87 1.28 -1.35
CA ILE A 33 -3.05 1.46 -0.16
C ILE A 33 -3.89 2.25 0.83
N ASN A 34 -4.20 1.65 1.98
CA ASN A 34 -5.02 2.28 3.00
C ASN A 34 -4.34 2.23 4.36
N THR A 35 -4.58 3.25 5.18
CA THR A 35 -4.33 3.17 6.62
C THR A 35 -5.55 2.60 7.34
N ARG A 36 -5.29 1.74 8.32
CA ARG A 36 -6.28 1.21 9.25
C ARG A 36 -5.90 1.56 10.67
N LEU A 37 -6.88 2.04 11.44
CA LEU A 37 -6.77 2.10 12.89
C LEU A 37 -7.12 0.72 13.46
N ASP A 38 -6.19 0.11 14.17
CA ASP A 38 -6.34 -1.17 14.88
C ASP A 38 -6.75 -2.35 13.97
N GLY A 39 -6.47 -2.26 12.68
CA GLY A 39 -6.82 -3.28 11.69
C GLY A 39 -8.32 -3.45 11.45
N ARG A 40 -9.20 -2.65 12.08
CA ARG A 40 -10.66 -2.76 11.97
C ARG A 40 -11.27 -1.71 11.04
N ARG A 41 -10.99 -0.42 11.28
CA ARG A 41 -11.58 0.69 10.52
C ARG A 41 -10.61 1.20 9.47
N LYS A 42 -11.05 1.23 8.20
CA LYS A 42 -10.37 1.95 7.11
C LYS A 42 -10.52 3.44 7.39
N TRP A 43 -9.41 4.17 7.47
CA TRP A 43 -9.44 5.60 7.75
C TRP A 43 -9.30 6.40 6.47
N THR A 44 -8.14 6.33 5.84
CA THR A 44 -7.85 7.06 4.59
C THR A 44 -7.03 6.15 3.67
N GLY A 45 -7.23 6.26 2.37
CA GLY A 45 -6.41 5.51 1.42
C GLY A 45 -6.50 6.02 0.01
N VAL A 46 -5.59 5.52 -0.82
CA VAL A 46 -5.44 5.89 -2.22
C VAL A 46 -5.47 4.64 -3.08
N VAL A 47 -6.18 4.72 -4.21
CA VAL A 47 -6.13 3.70 -5.25
C VAL A 47 -5.16 4.19 -6.31
N LEU A 48 -4.11 3.41 -6.56
CA LEU A 48 -3.11 3.69 -7.57
C LEU A 48 -3.26 2.71 -8.73
N LYS A 49 -3.41 3.24 -9.93
CA LYS A 49 -3.40 2.44 -11.16
C LYS A 49 -1.97 1.98 -11.44
N LYS A 50 -1.85 0.95 -12.29
CA LYS A 50 -0.57 0.36 -12.71
C LYS A 50 0.49 1.40 -13.13
N LYS A 51 0.10 2.46 -13.85
CA LYS A 51 1.02 3.54 -14.28
C LYS A 51 1.55 4.35 -13.10
N GLU A 52 0.71 4.63 -12.11
CA GLU A 52 1.06 5.44 -10.94
C GLU A 52 1.99 4.66 -10.01
N ILE A 53 1.77 3.35 -9.86
CA ILE A 53 2.65 2.49 -9.06
C ILE A 53 4.03 2.34 -9.66
N LYS A 54 4.13 2.21 -10.99
CA LYS A 54 5.45 2.23 -11.64
C LYS A 54 6.22 3.51 -11.32
N LYS A 55 5.56 4.66 -11.34
CA LYS A 55 6.19 5.94 -10.98
C LYS A 55 6.59 5.99 -9.51
N LEU A 56 5.74 5.51 -8.62
CA LEU A 56 6.00 5.47 -7.18
C LEU A 56 7.22 4.60 -6.85
N ILE A 57 7.33 3.41 -7.44
CA ILE A 57 8.48 2.51 -7.24
C ILE A 57 9.77 3.17 -7.70
N VAL A 58 9.78 3.79 -8.88
CA VAL A 58 10.96 4.51 -9.39
C VAL A 58 11.37 5.63 -8.42
N LEU A 59 10.40 6.41 -7.94
CA LEU A 59 10.66 7.49 -6.99
C LEU A 59 11.25 6.98 -5.67
N LEU A 60 10.68 5.93 -5.08
CA LEU A 60 11.17 5.34 -3.83
C LEU A 60 12.59 4.77 -3.97
N ASN A 61 12.88 4.07 -5.07
CA ASN A 61 14.22 3.52 -5.31
C ASN A 61 15.26 4.63 -5.50
N LEU A 62 14.90 5.73 -6.16
CA LEU A 62 15.79 6.90 -6.28
C LEU A 62 16.02 7.60 -4.93
N THR A 63 15.02 7.59 -4.05
CA THR A 63 15.15 8.13 -2.69
C THR A 63 16.04 7.25 -1.81
N GLU A 64 15.89 5.92 -1.87
CA GLU A 64 16.74 4.98 -1.13
C GLU A 64 18.22 5.14 -1.50
N LEU A 65 18.52 5.21 -2.80
CA LEU A 65 19.87 5.46 -3.31
C LEU A 65 20.53 6.73 -2.72
N LYS A 66 19.73 7.78 -2.46
CA LYS A 66 20.22 9.03 -1.87
C LYS A 66 20.40 9.00 -0.35
N LEU A 67 19.71 8.09 0.35
CA LEU A 67 19.84 7.93 1.79
C LEU A 67 21.02 7.03 2.18
N THR A 68 21.51 6.22 1.24
CA THR A 68 22.64 5.32 1.41
C THR A 68 23.96 5.85 0.85
N SER A 69 23.96 7.01 0.20
CA SER A 69 25.11 7.72 -0.38
C SER A 69 25.56 8.86 0.51
#